data_AF-A5DNJ7-F1
#
_entry.id   AF-A5DNJ7-F1
#
_cell.length_a   1.000
_cell.length_b   1.000
_cell.length_c   1.000
_cell.angle_alpha   90.00
_cell.angle_beta   90.00
_cell.angle_gamma   90.00
#
_symmetry.space_group_name_H-M   'P 1'
#
loop_
_entity.id
_entity.type
_entity.pdbx_description
1 polymer ?
#
loop_
_entity_poly.entity_id
_entity_poly.type
_entity_poly.pdbx_seq_one_letter_code
_entity_poly.pdbx_strand_id
1 'polypeptide(L)'
;MVSQSRNSFSHTMGPTSYMSVFMNDSYSRRMFHQYTQSQLQGYREQWEMPYSKTPCSDSAPTQDESKVVSDLPPLRIVTFLVETFFETLYPFAPFINKSPFMEEMKLALAQTGNRTVVTPQGKQLHSTIALVLIMMRFSFLTLPFQQYYSNSLSGKIQMMMKEIVENQVDIRPSYIGRANILVSAAGCFSNISLRAIQAALLLRTYKSFCPEGNDGGTESSILIGSLIQMARFHGLHRNPDFYKSTIVDVETKHLWRKIWAQLLYLDASQSFNLGSQLMIYEEENFPFSEVPNFAITDEPLIVNNFAVKAQVAQILRNLIKLTTKDGHTKKSMLLESANTIESLMCNKIRVFEQLYIAEFNDVNGAISSDVCDRALEFCLRLDLTYKLYIIYFLLYSSSDDLASKENYFSAAVESGLIILRIGIAFCDTPHLFFGAQLEKVIAQNIFLAVYRTVVSLTSIVPRIIDGTFSLNNAVKKFTSPDSAGLVTWLNVDFDNEQAGLHSLLTKFQSLYFSTTNLASTYFLCYRVSWGMKYVLDYVAENYPSVIEDKMREEQILFSDEFSDIYSTLGEMWNSESVINFDYIFASLGVENLGTGLET
;
A
#
# COMPACT_ATOMS: atom_id res chain seq x y z
N MET A 1 -31.65 33.93 -7.04
CA MET A 1 -31.35 33.04 -8.19
C MET A 1 -29.88 33.17 -8.49
N VAL A 2 -29.07 32.34 -7.82
CA VAL A 2 -27.60 32.30 -7.93
C VAL A 2 -27.25 30.85 -8.28
N SER A 3 -26.36 30.71 -9.25
CA SER A 3 -26.03 29.51 -10.00
C SER A 3 -25.67 28.31 -9.13
N GLN A 4 -26.52 27.28 -9.19
CA GLN A 4 -26.14 25.90 -8.94
C GLN A 4 -25.22 25.43 -10.08
N SER A 5 -23.90 25.64 -9.97
CA SER A 5 -22.96 24.74 -10.65
C SER A 5 -22.71 23.57 -9.68
N ARG A 6 -23.56 22.55 -9.77
CA ARG A 6 -23.38 21.29 -9.05
C ARG A 6 -22.01 20.70 -9.42
N ASN A 7 -21.17 20.47 -8.42
CA ASN A 7 -20.01 19.58 -8.52
C ASN A 7 -20.52 18.16 -8.79
N SER A 8 -20.65 17.78 -10.05
CA SER A 8 -21.05 16.43 -10.48
C SER A 8 -19.99 15.37 -10.17
N PHE A 9 -18.73 15.78 -9.95
CA PHE A 9 -17.60 14.90 -9.66
C PHE A 9 -17.64 14.24 -8.26
N SER A 10 -18.40 14.79 -7.30
CA SER A 10 -18.45 14.24 -5.93
C SER A 10 -19.25 12.94 -5.82
N HIS A 11 -19.91 12.48 -6.90
CA HIS A 11 -20.81 11.33 -6.84
C HIS A 11 -20.15 9.98 -7.16
N THR A 12 -18.92 9.94 -7.68
CA THR A 12 -18.31 8.69 -8.18
C THR A 12 -17.12 8.18 -7.39
N MET A 13 -16.45 9.06 -6.64
CA MET A 13 -15.43 8.69 -5.67
C MET A 13 -15.86 9.22 -4.32
N GLY A 14 -15.78 8.37 -3.28
CA GLY A 14 -16.10 8.85 -1.95
C GLY A 14 -15.12 9.92 -1.48
N PRO A 15 -15.54 10.78 -0.55
CA PRO A 15 -14.82 11.98 -0.16
C PRO A 15 -13.39 11.70 0.33
N THR A 16 -13.16 10.57 0.99
CA THR A 16 -11.84 10.22 1.57
C THR A 16 -10.86 9.58 0.59
N SER A 17 -11.24 9.37 -0.67
CA SER A 17 -10.32 8.84 -1.68
C SER A 17 -9.26 9.89 -2.08
N TYR A 18 -8.00 9.48 -2.24
CA TYR A 18 -6.96 10.38 -2.77
C TYR A 18 -7.32 10.93 -4.16
N MET A 19 -8.08 10.16 -4.95
CA MET A 19 -8.58 10.61 -6.24
C MET A 19 -9.61 11.74 -6.08
N SER A 20 -10.42 11.69 -5.02
CA SER A 20 -11.36 12.78 -4.70
C SER A 20 -10.61 14.06 -4.34
N VAL A 21 -9.54 13.97 -3.55
CA VAL A 21 -8.66 15.11 -3.24
C VAL A 21 -8.06 15.69 -4.52
N PHE A 22 -7.51 14.83 -5.39
CA PHE A 22 -6.95 15.23 -6.67
C PHE A 22 -7.98 15.91 -7.60
N MET A 23 -9.17 15.33 -7.75
CA MET A 23 -10.21 15.84 -8.66
C MET A 23 -10.95 17.07 -8.12
N ASN A 24 -10.95 17.29 -6.80
CA ASN A 24 -11.55 18.50 -6.21
C ASN A 24 -10.55 19.66 -6.12
N ASP A 25 -9.26 19.41 -6.31
CA ASP A 25 -8.26 20.46 -6.36
C ASP A 25 -8.14 21.09 -7.75
N SER A 26 -8.50 22.37 -7.86
CA SER A 26 -8.45 23.10 -9.13
C SER A 26 -7.06 23.19 -9.75
N TYR A 27 -6.01 23.26 -8.93
CA TYR A 27 -4.61 23.34 -9.39
C TYR A 27 -4.11 22.00 -9.89
N SER A 28 -4.32 20.92 -9.13
CA SER A 28 -3.98 19.56 -9.53
C SER A 28 -4.69 19.17 -10.83
N ARG A 29 -5.99 19.47 -10.96
CA ARG A 29 -6.74 19.23 -12.20
C ARG A 29 -6.16 19.94 -13.41
N ARG A 30 -5.69 21.17 -13.24
CA ARG A 30 -5.08 21.96 -14.33
C ARG A 30 -3.76 21.33 -14.77
N MET A 31 -2.92 20.97 -13.81
CA MET A 31 -1.61 20.36 -14.03
C MET A 31 -1.71 19.00 -14.75
N PHE A 32 -2.71 18.20 -14.39
CA PHE A 32 -2.92 16.86 -14.97
C PHE A 32 -4.04 16.80 -16.01
N HIS A 33 -4.41 17.95 -16.61
CA HIS A 33 -5.54 18.03 -17.54
C HIS A 33 -5.34 17.15 -18.77
N GLN A 34 -4.19 17.29 -19.44
CA GLN A 34 -3.84 16.53 -20.63
C GLN A 34 -3.81 15.02 -20.35
N TYR A 35 -3.19 14.64 -19.23
CA TYR A 35 -3.18 13.25 -18.77
C TYR A 35 -4.60 12.68 -18.59
N THR A 36 -5.44 13.40 -17.84
CA THR A 36 -6.82 12.97 -17.55
C THR A 36 -7.63 12.83 -18.85
N GLN A 37 -7.43 13.72 -19.83
CA GLN A 37 -8.07 13.64 -21.15
C GLN A 37 -7.58 12.45 -21.98
N SER A 38 -6.26 12.18 -22.01
CA SER A 38 -5.69 11.05 -22.74
C SER A 38 -6.22 9.72 -22.19
N GLN A 39 -6.27 9.58 -20.86
CA GLN A 39 -6.78 8.37 -20.23
C GLN A 39 -8.30 8.18 -20.45
N LEU A 40 -9.07 9.28 -20.42
CA LEU A 40 -10.48 9.30 -20.81
C LEU A 40 -10.70 8.77 -22.23
N GLN A 41 -9.86 9.23 -23.15
CA GLN A 41 -9.94 8.84 -24.55
C GLN A 41 -9.59 7.35 -24.73
N GLY A 42 -8.49 6.89 -24.14
CA GLY A 42 -8.12 5.47 -24.20
C GLY A 42 -9.19 4.55 -23.60
N TYR A 43 -9.85 4.99 -22.52
CA TYR A 43 -11.00 4.29 -21.98
C TYR A 43 -12.17 4.22 -22.97
N ARG A 44 -12.54 5.34 -23.61
CA ARG A 44 -13.61 5.35 -24.63
C ARG A 44 -13.29 4.40 -25.79
N GLU A 45 -12.06 4.44 -26.29
CA GLU A 45 -11.62 3.59 -27.39
C GLU A 45 -11.69 2.08 -27.05
N GLN A 46 -11.40 1.69 -25.81
CA GLN A 46 -11.54 0.31 -25.35
C GLN A 46 -13.01 -0.15 -25.24
N TRP A 47 -13.93 0.75 -24.88
CA TRP A 47 -15.35 0.43 -24.68
C TRP A 47 -16.24 0.65 -25.92
N GLU A 48 -15.80 1.45 -26.89
CA GLU A 48 -16.48 1.67 -28.17
C GLU A 48 -16.11 0.64 -29.25
N MET A 49 -15.20 -0.30 -28.96
CA MET A 49 -14.96 -1.47 -29.79
C MET A 49 -16.27 -2.25 -29.96
N PRO A 50 -16.78 -2.47 -31.19
CA PRO A 50 -17.99 -3.23 -31.39
C PRO A 50 -17.77 -4.64 -30.83
N TYR A 51 -18.55 -4.98 -29.80
CA TYR A 51 -18.61 -6.34 -29.23
C TYR A 51 -18.56 -7.35 -30.38
N SER A 52 -17.43 -8.04 -30.55
CA SER A 52 -17.40 -9.23 -31.39
C SER A 52 -18.43 -10.16 -30.77
N LYS A 53 -19.51 -10.42 -31.52
CA LYS A 53 -20.59 -11.34 -31.17
C LYS A 53 -20.04 -12.76 -31.09
N THR A 54 -19.32 -13.05 -30.03
CA THR A 54 -19.09 -14.40 -29.54
C THR A 54 -19.59 -14.38 -28.12
N PRO A 55 -20.76 -14.98 -27.83
CA PRO A 55 -21.10 -15.33 -26.47
C PRO A 55 -19.91 -16.09 -25.91
N CYS A 56 -19.38 -15.69 -24.76
CA CYS A 56 -18.47 -16.54 -23.98
C CYS A 56 -19.12 -17.92 -23.87
N SER A 57 -18.63 -18.89 -24.64
CA SER A 57 -18.76 -20.27 -24.25
C SER A 57 -17.78 -20.44 -23.09
N ASP A 58 -18.28 -20.29 -21.86
CA ASP A 58 -17.55 -20.60 -20.64
C ASP A 58 -17.31 -22.11 -20.58
N SER A 59 -16.34 -22.54 -21.36
CA SER A 59 -15.59 -23.78 -21.21
C SER A 59 -14.19 -23.54 -21.78
N ALA A 60 -13.59 -22.40 -21.43
CA ALA A 60 -12.14 -22.35 -21.42
C ALA A 60 -11.69 -23.44 -20.43
N PRO A 61 -10.86 -24.41 -20.84
CA PRO A 61 -10.39 -25.43 -19.93
C PRO A 61 -9.72 -24.70 -18.77
N THR A 62 -10.13 -25.02 -17.54
CA THR A 62 -9.40 -24.69 -16.32
C THR A 62 -7.92 -24.87 -16.63
N GLN A 63 -7.13 -23.80 -16.57
CA GLN A 63 -5.69 -23.91 -16.74
C GLN A 63 -5.23 -25.02 -15.80
N ASP A 64 -4.70 -26.09 -16.42
CA ASP A 64 -4.52 -27.38 -15.80
C ASP A 64 -3.82 -27.24 -14.44
N GLU A 65 -4.54 -27.54 -13.34
CA GLU A 65 -4.04 -27.51 -11.96
C GLU A 65 -2.71 -28.29 -11.85
N SER A 66 -2.49 -29.25 -12.74
CA SER A 66 -1.25 -30.04 -12.87
C SER A 66 0.00 -29.20 -13.20
N LYS A 67 -0.13 -28.04 -13.84
CA LYS A 67 1.01 -27.14 -14.16
C LYS A 67 1.40 -26.21 -13.02
N VAL A 68 0.50 -25.98 -12.05
CA VAL A 68 0.66 -24.97 -10.98
C VAL A 68 1.85 -25.26 -10.06
N VAL A 69 2.23 -26.53 -9.89
CA VAL A 69 3.27 -26.95 -8.91
C VAL A 69 4.46 -27.67 -9.55
N SER A 70 4.63 -27.55 -10.86
CA SER A 70 5.65 -28.30 -11.62
C SER A 70 7.11 -27.85 -11.41
N ASP A 71 7.33 -26.70 -10.74
CA ASP A 71 8.65 -26.04 -10.61
C ASP A 71 9.02 -25.69 -9.15
N LEU A 72 8.74 -26.55 -8.17
CA LEU A 72 9.18 -26.27 -6.79
C LEU A 72 10.69 -26.53 -6.63
N PRO A 73 11.42 -25.64 -5.91
CA PRO A 73 12.82 -25.89 -5.51
C PRO A 73 12.98 -27.18 -4.70
N PRO A 74 14.22 -27.66 -4.46
CA PRO A 74 14.48 -28.71 -3.48
C PRO A 74 13.77 -28.46 -2.14
N LEU A 75 13.20 -29.51 -1.54
CA LEU A 75 12.35 -29.43 -0.34
C LEU A 75 13.09 -28.80 0.84
N ARG A 76 14.41 -28.95 0.88
CA ARG A 76 15.28 -28.29 1.87
C ARG A 76 15.23 -26.76 1.73
N ILE A 77 15.27 -26.23 0.51
CA ILE A 77 15.16 -24.79 0.24
C ILE A 77 13.73 -24.31 0.53
N VAL A 78 12.71 -25.08 0.14
CA VAL A 78 11.30 -24.78 0.47
C VAL A 78 11.12 -24.67 1.98
N THR A 79 11.62 -25.66 2.73
CA THR A 79 11.54 -25.70 4.20
C THR A 79 12.28 -24.52 4.82
N PHE A 80 13.48 -24.19 4.33
CA PHE A 80 14.25 -23.04 4.80
C PHE A 80 13.51 -21.71 4.59
N LEU A 81 12.91 -21.49 3.41
CA LEU A 81 12.16 -20.25 3.15
C LEU A 81 10.90 -20.15 4.02
N VAL A 82 10.21 -21.27 4.26
CA VAL A 82 9.07 -21.33 5.19
C VAL A 82 9.51 -21.08 6.64
N GLU A 83 10.64 -21.65 7.08
CA GLU A 83 11.23 -21.36 8.40
C GLU A 83 11.58 -19.87 8.53
N THR A 84 12.20 -19.30 7.49
CA THR A 84 12.56 -17.88 7.41
C THR A 84 11.31 -16.99 7.54
N PHE A 85 10.18 -17.40 6.95
CA PHE A 85 8.92 -16.68 7.10
C PHE A 85 8.51 -16.60 8.57
N PHE A 86 8.50 -17.74 9.27
CA PHE A 86 8.10 -17.77 10.68
C PHE A 86 9.07 -17.03 11.61
N GLU A 87 10.35 -16.99 11.25
CA GLU A 87 11.39 -16.34 12.04
C GLU A 87 11.41 -14.81 11.83
N THR A 88 11.18 -14.35 10.59
CA THR A 88 11.37 -12.94 10.21
C THR A 88 10.07 -12.21 9.91
N LEU A 89 9.19 -12.83 9.11
CA LEU A 89 8.01 -12.17 8.53
C LEU A 89 6.71 -12.44 9.27
N TYR A 90 6.70 -13.38 10.22
CA TYR A 90 5.52 -13.70 11.00
C TYR A 90 4.88 -12.49 11.71
N PRO A 91 5.63 -11.51 12.25
CA PRO A 91 5.03 -10.28 12.78
C PRO A 91 4.14 -9.53 11.78
N PHE A 92 4.45 -9.60 10.48
CA PHE A 92 3.66 -8.95 9.41
C PHE A 92 2.38 -9.72 9.07
N ALA A 93 2.37 -11.04 9.31
CA ALA A 93 1.23 -11.91 9.01
C ALA A 93 1.00 -12.99 10.08
N PRO A 94 0.65 -12.61 11.33
CA PRO A 94 0.60 -13.51 12.49
C PRO A 94 -0.70 -14.33 12.55
N PHE A 95 -1.06 -14.96 11.43
CA PHE A 95 -2.36 -15.61 11.21
C PHE A 95 -2.26 -17.13 11.11
N ILE A 96 -1.08 -17.72 11.33
CA ILE A 96 -0.80 -19.15 11.05
C ILE A 96 0.07 -19.73 12.16
N ASN A 97 -0.37 -20.83 12.77
CA ASN A 97 0.44 -21.52 13.78
C ASN A 97 1.50 -22.39 13.10
N LYS A 98 2.78 -22.23 13.50
CA LYS A 98 3.94 -22.89 12.87
C LYS A 98 3.83 -24.41 12.93
N SER A 99 3.68 -24.99 14.12
CA SER A 99 3.75 -26.45 14.30
C SER A 99 2.70 -27.21 13.48
N PRO A 100 1.39 -26.87 13.56
CA PRO A 100 0.38 -27.55 12.75
C PRO A 100 0.58 -27.34 11.24
N PHE A 101 1.06 -26.17 10.83
CA PHE A 101 1.36 -25.89 9.42
C PHE A 101 2.53 -26.71 8.88
N MET A 102 3.62 -26.83 9.64
CA MET A 102 4.79 -27.62 9.21
C MET A 102 4.45 -29.10 9.06
N GLU A 103 3.62 -29.66 9.94
CA GLU A 103 3.15 -31.05 9.78
C GLU A 103 2.27 -31.23 8.54
N GLU A 104 1.37 -30.28 8.27
CA GLU A 104 0.54 -30.33 7.06
C GLU A 104 1.37 -30.16 5.77
N MET A 105 2.40 -29.31 5.79
CA MET A 105 3.34 -29.16 4.67
C MET A 105 4.08 -30.47 4.37
N LYS A 106 4.53 -31.21 5.40
CA LYS A 106 5.17 -32.52 5.25
C LYS A 106 4.24 -33.55 4.61
N LEU A 107 2.93 -33.46 4.85
CA LEU A 107 1.95 -34.31 4.20
C LEU A 107 1.72 -33.89 2.74
N ALA A 108 1.75 -32.58 2.46
CA ALA A 108 1.46 -32.02 1.14
C ALA A 108 2.62 -32.19 0.14
N LEU A 109 3.87 -32.14 0.60
CA LEU A 109 5.06 -32.08 -0.24
C LEU A 109 6.04 -33.22 0.07
N ALA A 110 6.66 -33.77 -0.98
CA ALA A 110 7.72 -34.77 -0.86
C ALA A 110 8.89 -34.45 -1.80
N GLN A 111 10.08 -34.91 -1.44
CA GLN A 111 11.26 -34.81 -2.28
C GLN A 111 11.30 -35.99 -3.26
N THR A 112 11.43 -35.71 -4.56
CA THR A 112 11.70 -36.72 -5.59
C THR A 112 12.91 -36.26 -6.42
N GLY A 113 14.06 -36.93 -6.25
CA GLY A 113 15.32 -36.52 -6.89
C GLY A 113 15.80 -35.16 -6.36
N ASN A 114 16.03 -34.19 -7.25
CA ASN A 114 16.39 -32.80 -6.87
C ASN A 114 15.21 -31.82 -6.91
N ARG A 115 13.96 -32.31 -6.94
CA ARG A 115 12.76 -31.47 -7.01
C ARG A 115 11.77 -31.81 -5.92
N THR A 116 10.99 -30.82 -5.52
CA THR A 116 9.82 -31.04 -4.66
C THR A 116 8.61 -31.35 -5.54
N VAL A 117 7.84 -32.35 -5.15
CA VAL A 117 6.59 -32.74 -5.81
C VAL A 117 5.44 -32.72 -4.81
N VAL A 118 4.22 -32.48 -5.31
CA VAL A 118 2.99 -32.59 -4.53
C VAL A 118 2.65 -34.06 -4.33
N THR A 119 2.40 -34.47 -3.09
CA THR A 119 1.99 -35.84 -2.78
C THR A 119 0.54 -36.09 -3.24
N PRO A 120 0.09 -37.35 -3.36
CA PRO A 120 -1.31 -37.64 -3.63
C PRO A 120 -2.29 -36.98 -2.64
N GLN A 121 -1.92 -36.89 -1.37
CA GLN A 121 -2.68 -36.19 -0.33
C GLN A 121 -2.63 -34.67 -0.51
N GLY A 122 -1.46 -34.14 -0.87
CA GLY A 122 -1.25 -32.71 -1.15
C GLY A 122 -2.14 -32.16 -2.25
N LYS A 123 -2.57 -32.98 -3.21
CA LYS A 123 -3.55 -32.60 -4.25
C LYS A 123 -4.91 -32.17 -3.70
N GLN A 124 -5.22 -32.47 -2.44
CA GLN A 124 -6.44 -32.00 -1.78
C GLN A 124 -6.18 -30.80 -0.85
N LEU A 125 -4.91 -30.45 -0.64
CA LEU A 125 -4.46 -29.41 0.31
C LEU A 125 -4.08 -28.11 -0.43
N HIS A 126 -4.95 -27.65 -1.34
CA HIS A 126 -4.69 -26.47 -2.17
C HIS A 126 -4.36 -25.22 -1.36
N SER A 127 -5.11 -24.95 -0.28
CA SER A 127 -4.85 -23.82 0.61
C SER A 127 -3.44 -23.86 1.23
N THR A 128 -2.97 -25.05 1.58
CA THR A 128 -1.65 -25.25 2.19
C THR A 128 -0.53 -25.08 1.17
N ILE A 129 -0.72 -25.57 -0.05
CA ILE A 129 0.21 -25.31 -1.16
C ILE A 129 0.27 -23.82 -1.47
N ALA A 130 -0.89 -23.13 -1.53
CA ALA A 130 -0.94 -21.70 -1.74
C ALA A 130 -0.18 -20.92 -0.66
N LEU A 131 -0.36 -21.29 0.61
CA LEU A 131 0.42 -20.72 1.73
C LEU A 131 1.92 -20.91 1.54
N VAL A 132 2.38 -22.11 1.18
CA VAL A 132 3.80 -22.38 0.93
C VAL A 132 4.33 -21.49 -0.21
N LEU A 133 3.61 -21.37 -1.32
CA LEU A 133 4.02 -20.52 -2.45
C LEU A 133 4.16 -19.05 -2.04
N ILE A 134 3.21 -18.53 -1.25
CA ILE A 134 3.23 -17.15 -0.79
C ILE A 134 4.36 -16.94 0.23
N MET A 135 4.49 -17.82 1.23
CA MET A 135 5.56 -17.74 2.24
C MET A 135 6.94 -17.79 1.61
N MET A 136 7.16 -18.69 0.62
CA MET A 136 8.43 -18.77 -0.08
C MET A 136 8.77 -17.46 -0.78
N ARG A 137 7.83 -16.87 -1.53
CA ARG A 137 8.07 -15.60 -2.22
C ARG A 137 8.31 -14.48 -1.22
N PHE A 138 7.52 -14.41 -0.15
CA PHE A 138 7.64 -13.37 0.85
C PHE A 138 9.02 -13.43 1.54
N SER A 139 9.45 -14.62 1.97
CA SER A 139 10.79 -14.82 2.54
C SER A 139 11.93 -14.60 1.53
N PHE A 140 11.72 -14.93 0.26
CA PHE A 140 12.73 -14.71 -0.77
C PHE A 140 13.07 -13.22 -0.91
N LEU A 141 12.10 -12.32 -0.68
CA LEU A 141 12.32 -10.87 -0.68
C LEU A 141 13.25 -10.39 0.44
N THR A 142 13.36 -11.15 1.53
CA THR A 142 14.19 -10.78 2.70
C THR A 142 15.56 -11.43 2.72
N LEU A 143 15.92 -12.21 1.68
CA LEU A 143 17.19 -12.89 1.65
C LEU A 143 18.37 -11.90 1.50
N PRO A 144 19.45 -12.08 2.27
CA PRO A 144 20.57 -11.15 2.30
C PRO A 144 21.57 -11.40 1.14
N PHE A 145 21.11 -11.34 -0.11
CA PHE A 145 21.96 -11.56 -1.29
C PHE A 145 23.19 -10.66 -1.34
N GLN A 146 23.05 -9.38 -0.96
CA GLN A 146 24.17 -8.45 -0.95
C GLN A 146 25.27 -8.89 0.04
N GLN A 147 24.88 -9.31 1.24
CA GLN A 147 25.81 -9.81 2.27
C GLN A 147 26.46 -11.14 1.86
N TYR A 148 25.74 -11.96 1.09
CA TYR A 148 26.30 -13.18 0.50
C TYR A 148 27.41 -12.87 -0.49
N TYR A 149 27.18 -11.97 -1.45
CA TYR A 149 28.18 -11.60 -2.46
C TYR A 149 29.36 -10.81 -1.88
N SER A 150 29.17 -10.06 -0.78
CA SER A 150 30.26 -9.40 -0.05
C SER A 150 31.03 -10.32 0.90
N ASN A 151 30.70 -11.63 0.95
CA ASN A 151 31.29 -12.61 1.86
C ASN A 151 31.18 -12.23 3.36
N SER A 152 30.15 -11.47 3.74
CA SER A 152 29.92 -11.06 5.13
C SER A 152 28.98 -11.98 5.92
N LEU A 153 28.40 -12.99 5.26
CA LEU A 153 27.58 -14.02 5.91
C LEU A 153 28.42 -15.17 6.46
N SER A 154 27.94 -15.78 7.54
CA SER A 154 28.54 -16.99 8.12
C SER A 154 27.47 -18.03 8.52
N GLY A 155 27.90 -19.26 8.80
CA GLY A 155 27.05 -20.31 9.40
C GLY A 155 25.97 -20.88 8.46
N LYS A 156 24.82 -21.28 9.05
CA LYS A 156 23.71 -21.97 8.35
C LYS A 156 23.17 -21.12 7.19
N ILE A 157 23.05 -19.81 7.36
CA ILE A 157 22.51 -18.90 6.35
C ILE A 157 23.43 -18.85 5.12
N GLN A 158 24.74 -18.74 5.31
CA GLN A 158 25.70 -18.76 4.19
C GLN A 158 25.62 -20.06 3.37
N MET A 159 25.51 -21.21 4.04
CA MET A 159 25.36 -22.50 3.36
C MET A 159 24.06 -22.58 2.55
N MET A 160 22.94 -22.11 3.11
CA MET A 160 21.66 -22.10 2.41
C MET A 160 21.66 -21.12 1.22
N MET A 161 22.26 -19.94 1.39
CA MET A 161 22.41 -18.97 0.29
C MET A 161 23.26 -19.54 -0.85
N LYS A 162 24.35 -20.23 -0.51
CA LYS A 162 25.15 -20.96 -1.50
C LYS A 162 24.32 -21.99 -2.26
N GLU A 163 23.53 -22.80 -1.55
CA GLU A 163 22.66 -23.81 -2.17
C GLU A 163 21.60 -23.19 -3.09
N ILE A 164 21.01 -22.05 -2.69
CA ILE A 164 20.05 -21.27 -3.51
C ILE A 164 20.70 -20.79 -4.81
N VAL A 165 21.90 -20.22 -4.72
CA VAL A 165 22.64 -19.69 -5.89
C VAL A 165 23.11 -20.82 -6.81
N GLU A 166 23.67 -21.90 -6.26
CA GLU A 166 24.14 -23.06 -7.06
C GLU A 166 23.00 -23.77 -7.78
N ASN A 167 21.81 -23.87 -7.16
CA ASN A 167 20.61 -24.43 -7.80
C ASN A 167 19.86 -23.42 -8.67
N GLN A 168 20.35 -22.18 -8.81
CA GLN A 168 19.71 -21.09 -9.57
C GLN A 168 18.24 -20.89 -9.18
N VAL A 169 17.96 -20.97 -7.87
CA VAL A 169 16.60 -20.85 -7.36
C VAL A 169 16.19 -19.38 -7.38
N ASP A 170 15.18 -19.09 -8.17
CA ASP A 170 14.53 -17.79 -8.24
C ASP A 170 13.01 -17.95 -8.00
N ILE A 171 12.54 -17.41 -6.88
CA ILE A 171 11.12 -17.43 -6.53
C ILE A 171 10.45 -16.21 -7.14
N ARG A 172 10.06 -16.33 -8.42
CA ARG A 172 9.47 -15.25 -9.21
C ARG A 172 8.05 -14.86 -8.76
N PRO A 173 7.56 -13.65 -9.11
CA PRO A 173 6.17 -13.23 -8.85
C PRO A 173 5.10 -14.21 -9.40
N SER A 174 5.42 -15.01 -10.42
CA SER A 174 4.53 -16.06 -10.95
C SER A 174 4.09 -17.09 -9.90
N TYR A 175 4.84 -17.28 -8.81
CA TYR A 175 4.45 -18.12 -7.68
C TYR A 175 3.20 -17.57 -6.97
N ILE A 176 3.05 -16.25 -6.94
CA ILE A 176 1.87 -15.57 -6.39
C ILE A 176 0.69 -15.72 -7.33
N GLY A 177 0.90 -15.63 -8.65
CA GLY A 177 -0.14 -15.94 -9.63
C GLY A 177 -0.68 -17.37 -9.48
N ARG A 178 0.23 -18.34 -9.33
CA ARG A 178 -0.09 -19.75 -9.03
C ARG A 178 -0.86 -19.91 -7.71
N ALA A 179 -0.43 -19.22 -6.65
CA ALA A 179 -1.14 -19.22 -5.38
C ALA A 179 -2.54 -18.59 -5.49
N ASN A 180 -2.69 -17.52 -6.27
CA ASN A 180 -3.98 -16.87 -6.51
C ASN A 180 -4.95 -17.80 -7.23
N ILE A 181 -4.48 -18.58 -8.21
CA ILE A 181 -5.28 -19.62 -8.87
C ILE A 181 -5.74 -20.66 -7.85
N LEU A 182 -4.87 -21.15 -6.97
CA LEU A 182 -5.23 -22.12 -5.93
C LEU A 182 -6.23 -21.58 -4.90
N VAL A 183 -6.09 -20.30 -4.53
CA VAL A 183 -7.03 -19.61 -3.63
C VAL A 183 -8.37 -19.34 -4.30
N SER A 184 -8.36 -19.04 -5.61
CA SER A 184 -9.55 -18.70 -6.39
C SER A 184 -10.26 -19.90 -6.99
N ALA A 185 -9.56 -21.04 -7.12
CA ALA A 185 -10.14 -22.29 -7.58
C ALA A 185 -11.39 -22.62 -6.74
N ALA A 186 -12.44 -23.08 -7.40
CA ALA A 186 -13.79 -23.24 -6.86
C ALA A 186 -13.84 -23.99 -5.51
N GLY A 187 -12.81 -24.79 -5.18
CA GLY A 187 -12.67 -25.51 -3.91
C GLY A 187 -12.55 -24.65 -2.65
N CYS A 188 -11.90 -23.47 -2.70
CA CYS A 188 -11.74 -22.61 -1.51
C CYS A 188 -13.02 -21.86 -1.14
N PHE A 189 -13.87 -21.55 -2.14
CA PHE A 189 -15.17 -20.92 -1.93
C PHE A 189 -16.29 -21.94 -1.70
N SER A 190 -16.16 -23.18 -2.19
CA SER A 190 -17.14 -24.24 -1.94
C SER A 190 -16.99 -24.87 -0.55
N ASN A 191 -15.76 -25.00 -0.03
CA ASN A 191 -15.46 -25.55 1.30
C ASN A 191 -14.59 -24.58 2.11
N ILE A 192 -15.25 -23.65 2.80
CA ILE A 192 -14.60 -22.61 3.59
C ILE A 192 -13.93 -23.24 4.82
N SER A 193 -12.62 -23.44 4.74
CA SER A 193 -11.77 -23.91 5.83
C SER A 193 -10.94 -22.75 6.41
N LEU A 194 -10.48 -22.90 7.66
CA LEU A 194 -9.54 -21.94 8.26
C LEU A 194 -8.28 -21.76 7.40
N ARG A 195 -7.78 -22.84 6.78
CA ARG A 195 -6.63 -22.78 5.87
C ARG A 195 -6.91 -21.93 4.63
N ALA A 196 -8.11 -22.04 4.05
CA ALA A 196 -8.49 -21.21 2.91
C ALA A 196 -8.52 -19.72 3.29
N ILE A 197 -9.06 -19.38 4.47
CA ILE A 197 -9.05 -18.01 5.01
C ILE A 197 -7.62 -17.52 5.22
N GLN A 198 -6.75 -18.34 5.83
CA GLN A 198 -5.34 -18.01 6.04
C GLN A 198 -4.59 -17.78 4.73
N ALA A 199 -4.83 -18.61 3.71
CA ALA A 199 -4.21 -18.48 2.40
C ALA A 199 -4.60 -17.16 1.70
N ALA A 200 -5.91 -16.87 1.65
CA ALA A 200 -6.42 -15.63 1.08
C ALA A 200 -5.95 -14.39 1.86
N LEU A 201 -5.89 -14.46 3.19
CA LEU A 201 -5.43 -13.36 4.03
C LEU A 201 -3.93 -13.12 3.88
N LEU A 202 -3.12 -14.19 3.81
CA LEU A 202 -1.69 -14.07 3.56
C LEU A 202 -1.42 -13.52 2.16
N LEU A 203 -2.19 -13.93 1.15
CA LEU A 203 -2.11 -13.36 -0.21
C LEU A 203 -2.42 -11.86 -0.20
N ARG A 204 -3.49 -11.45 0.50
CA ARG A 204 -3.85 -10.04 0.66
C ARG A 204 -2.74 -9.26 1.37
N THR A 205 -2.16 -9.84 2.41
CA THR A 205 -1.07 -9.23 3.19
C THR A 205 0.17 -9.07 2.33
N TYR A 206 0.57 -10.11 1.59
CA TYR A 206 1.69 -10.05 0.65
C TYR A 206 1.53 -8.91 -0.35
N LYS A 207 0.33 -8.75 -0.95
CA LYS A 207 0.06 -7.66 -1.90
C LYS A 207 0.21 -6.25 -1.30
N SER A 208 0.12 -6.11 0.04
CA SER A 208 0.38 -4.84 0.75
C SER A 208 1.87 -4.50 0.86
N PHE A 209 2.76 -5.49 0.71
CA PHE A 209 4.20 -5.34 0.97
C PHE A 209 5.07 -5.68 -0.26
N CYS A 210 4.49 -6.23 -1.33
CA CYS A 210 5.29 -6.68 -2.47
C CYS A 210 5.79 -5.51 -3.33
N PRO A 211 7.08 -5.53 -3.75
CA PRO A 211 7.66 -4.46 -4.56
C PRO A 211 7.13 -4.46 -6.01
N GLU A 212 6.65 -5.60 -6.52
CA GLU A 212 6.15 -5.73 -7.89
C GLU A 212 4.67 -5.34 -8.08
N GLY A 213 3.93 -5.05 -7.02
CA GLY A 213 2.47 -4.98 -7.06
C GLY A 213 1.88 -3.58 -6.89
N ASN A 214 0.58 -3.48 -7.18
CA ASN A 214 -0.25 -2.32 -6.87
C ASN A 214 -1.37 -2.72 -5.89
N ASP A 215 -1.30 -2.25 -4.64
CA ASP A 215 -2.28 -2.60 -3.60
C ASP A 215 -3.66 -1.93 -3.79
N GLY A 216 -3.80 -1.01 -4.76
CA GLY A 216 -4.99 -0.16 -4.91
C GLY A 216 -6.08 -0.64 -5.88
N GLY A 217 -6.00 -1.86 -6.41
CA GLY A 217 -6.90 -2.33 -7.48
C GLY A 217 -8.21 -2.99 -7.02
N THR A 218 -9.17 -3.09 -7.95
CA THR A 218 -10.47 -3.78 -7.78
C THR A 218 -10.32 -5.20 -7.25
N GLU A 219 -9.29 -5.92 -7.69
CA GLU A 219 -8.98 -7.27 -7.21
C GLU A 219 -8.79 -7.35 -5.69
N SER A 220 -8.16 -6.33 -5.08
CA SER A 220 -7.99 -6.27 -3.63
C SER A 220 -9.33 -6.09 -2.90
N SER A 221 -10.25 -5.29 -3.45
CA SER A 221 -11.60 -5.10 -2.90
C SER A 221 -12.42 -6.38 -2.97
N ILE A 222 -12.36 -7.08 -4.10
CA ILE A 222 -13.02 -8.39 -4.26
C ILE A 222 -12.46 -9.38 -3.25
N LEU A 223 -11.13 -9.47 -3.12
CA LEU A 223 -10.48 -10.39 -2.19
C LEU A 223 -10.86 -10.11 -0.73
N ILE A 224 -10.88 -8.84 -0.30
CA ILE A 224 -11.30 -8.47 1.07
C ILE A 224 -12.79 -8.81 1.28
N GLY A 225 -13.67 -8.48 0.32
CA GLY A 225 -15.09 -8.82 0.40
C GLY A 225 -15.31 -10.33 0.55
N SER A 226 -14.62 -11.13 -0.25
CA SER A 226 -14.62 -12.59 -0.17
C SER A 226 -14.10 -13.10 1.19
N LEU A 227 -12.98 -12.55 1.68
CA LEU A 227 -12.41 -12.90 2.98
C LEU A 227 -13.37 -12.65 4.14
N ILE A 228 -14.07 -11.52 4.14
CA ILE A 228 -15.06 -11.17 5.16
C ILE A 228 -16.20 -12.19 5.16
N GLN A 229 -16.70 -12.56 3.98
CA GLN A 229 -17.76 -13.57 3.88
C GLN A 229 -17.27 -14.94 4.34
N MET A 230 -16.07 -15.36 3.94
CA MET A 230 -15.47 -16.61 4.41
C MET A 230 -15.33 -16.64 5.94
N ALA A 231 -14.84 -15.56 6.54
CA ALA A 231 -14.73 -15.43 7.99
C ALA A 231 -16.10 -15.45 8.69
N ARG A 232 -17.14 -14.85 8.09
CA ARG A 232 -18.51 -14.92 8.59
C ARG A 232 -19.06 -16.34 8.57
N PHE A 233 -18.95 -17.05 7.43
CA PHE A 233 -19.40 -18.44 7.30
C PHE A 233 -18.67 -19.39 8.25
N HIS A 234 -17.36 -19.20 8.43
CA HIS A 234 -16.57 -19.99 9.39
C HIS A 234 -16.88 -19.65 10.85
N GLY A 235 -17.51 -18.49 11.14
CA GLY A 235 -17.85 -18.06 12.49
C GLY A 235 -16.76 -17.27 13.23
N LEU A 236 -15.71 -16.80 12.54
CA LEU A 236 -14.59 -16.05 13.14
C LEU A 236 -15.00 -14.69 13.71
N HIS A 237 -16.10 -14.13 13.22
CA HIS A 237 -16.70 -12.88 13.69
C HIS A 237 -17.34 -12.97 15.09
N ARG A 238 -17.58 -14.18 15.59
CA ARG A 238 -18.21 -14.42 16.89
C ARG A 238 -17.16 -14.40 17.99
N ASN A 239 -17.56 -14.06 19.21
CA ASN A 239 -16.67 -14.15 20.35
C ASN A 239 -16.23 -15.62 20.55
N PRO A 240 -14.93 -15.95 20.45
CA PRO A 240 -14.45 -17.32 20.56
C PRO A 240 -14.62 -17.91 21.96
N ASP A 241 -14.88 -17.09 22.99
CA ASP A 241 -15.13 -17.58 24.36
C ASP A 241 -16.47 -18.30 24.51
N PHE A 242 -17.39 -18.13 23.56
CA PHE A 242 -18.64 -18.90 23.51
C PHE A 242 -18.42 -20.38 23.17
N TYR A 243 -17.26 -20.74 22.61
CA TYR A 243 -16.90 -22.12 22.33
C TYR A 243 -16.21 -22.75 23.53
N LYS A 244 -16.62 -23.97 23.92
CA LYS A 244 -15.94 -24.71 24.98
C LYS A 244 -14.50 -25.05 24.57
N SER A 245 -13.56 -25.01 25.51
CA SER A 245 -12.14 -25.33 25.27
C SER A 245 -11.91 -26.76 24.78
N THR A 246 -12.87 -27.66 25.00
CA THR A 246 -12.85 -29.04 24.46
C THR A 246 -13.10 -29.10 22.95
N ILE A 247 -13.67 -28.04 22.36
CA ILE A 247 -13.99 -27.96 20.93
C ILE A 247 -12.94 -27.11 20.21
N VAL A 248 -12.58 -25.97 20.80
CA VAL A 248 -11.59 -25.03 20.25
C VAL A 248 -10.61 -24.68 21.36
N ASP A 249 -9.35 -25.05 21.18
CA ASP A 249 -8.28 -24.77 22.14
C ASP A 249 -7.96 -23.26 22.20
N VAL A 250 -7.23 -22.86 23.24
CA VAL A 250 -6.95 -21.45 23.53
C VAL A 250 -6.12 -20.77 22.43
N GLU A 251 -5.17 -21.49 21.83
CA GLU A 251 -4.31 -20.98 20.76
C GLU A 251 -5.14 -20.70 19.50
N THR A 252 -6.01 -21.64 19.12
CA THR A 252 -6.94 -21.46 18.00
C THR A 252 -7.91 -20.30 18.24
N LYS A 253 -8.43 -20.14 19.46
CA LYS A 253 -9.28 -18.97 19.80
C LYS A 253 -8.52 -17.66 19.64
N HIS A 254 -7.26 -17.60 20.07
CA HIS A 254 -6.44 -16.41 19.93
C HIS A 254 -6.14 -16.10 18.45
N LEU A 255 -5.86 -17.13 17.66
CA LEU A 255 -5.70 -17.04 16.22
C LEU A 255 -6.94 -16.45 15.51
N TRP A 256 -8.13 -16.89 15.91
CA TRP A 256 -9.40 -16.36 15.38
C TRP A 256 -9.54 -14.87 15.66
N ARG A 257 -9.18 -14.41 16.88
CA ARG A 257 -9.16 -12.99 17.23
C ARG A 257 -8.21 -12.19 16.35
N LYS A 258 -6.98 -12.69 16.12
CA LYS A 258 -5.98 -12.04 15.23
C LYS A 258 -6.51 -11.90 13.80
N ILE A 259 -7.09 -12.96 13.25
CA ILE A 259 -7.66 -12.94 11.89
C ILE A 259 -8.81 -11.93 11.79
N TRP A 260 -9.78 -11.97 12.71
CA TRP A 260 -10.92 -11.07 12.66
C TRP A 260 -10.54 -9.60 12.88
N ALA A 261 -9.61 -9.33 13.81
CA ALA A 261 -9.07 -7.98 14.03
C ALA A 261 -8.37 -7.43 12.79
N GLN A 262 -7.59 -8.25 12.08
CA GLN A 262 -6.97 -7.84 10.82
C GLN A 262 -8.01 -7.50 9.75
N LEU A 263 -9.08 -8.30 9.62
CA LEU A 263 -10.15 -8.03 8.65
C LEU A 263 -10.89 -6.72 8.96
N LEU A 264 -11.15 -6.43 10.23
CA LEU A 264 -11.74 -5.15 10.67
C LEU A 264 -10.85 -3.95 10.30
N TYR A 265 -9.54 -4.07 10.48
CA TYR A 265 -8.59 -3.03 10.06
C TYR A 265 -8.51 -2.88 8.54
N LEU A 266 -8.45 -3.99 7.80
CA LEU A 266 -8.39 -3.97 6.33
C LEU A 266 -9.66 -3.36 5.71
N ASP A 267 -10.85 -3.73 6.20
CA ASP A 267 -12.12 -3.13 5.78
C ASP A 267 -12.10 -1.61 6.03
N ALA A 268 -11.79 -1.18 7.25
CA ALA A 268 -11.76 0.23 7.61
C ALA A 268 -10.74 1.04 6.79
N SER A 269 -9.51 0.53 6.64
CA SER A 269 -8.46 1.22 5.89
C SER A 269 -8.79 1.27 4.39
N GLN A 270 -9.30 0.19 3.82
CA GLN A 270 -9.69 0.16 2.41
C GLN A 270 -10.87 1.09 2.12
N SER A 271 -11.92 1.05 2.95
CA SER A 271 -13.07 1.94 2.81
C SER A 271 -12.67 3.41 2.91
N PHE A 272 -11.74 3.76 3.81
CA PHE A 272 -11.18 5.11 3.85
C PHE A 272 -10.44 5.44 2.55
N ASN A 273 -9.51 4.58 2.13
CA ASN A 273 -8.63 4.84 0.98
C ASN A 273 -9.39 4.96 -0.35
N LEU A 274 -10.51 4.25 -0.50
CA LEU A 274 -11.36 4.27 -1.69
C LEU A 274 -12.56 5.22 -1.56
N GLY A 275 -12.83 5.72 -0.36
CA GLY A 275 -14.08 6.44 -0.06
C GLY A 275 -15.32 5.55 -0.17
N SER A 276 -15.19 4.23 -0.04
CA SER A 276 -16.31 3.30 -0.11
C SER A 276 -16.98 3.10 1.25
N GLN A 277 -18.16 2.49 1.24
CA GLN A 277 -18.81 2.05 2.48
C GLN A 277 -18.02 0.92 3.14
N LEU A 278 -18.24 0.73 4.44
CA LEU A 278 -17.74 -0.42 5.20
C LEU A 278 -18.49 -1.69 4.80
N MET A 279 -17.80 -2.83 4.69
CA MET A 279 -18.44 -4.13 4.46
C MET A 279 -18.80 -4.85 5.77
N ILE A 280 -18.06 -4.58 6.84
CA ILE A 280 -18.38 -5.03 8.19
C ILE A 280 -19.15 -3.91 8.87
N TYR A 281 -20.42 -4.13 9.21
CA TYR A 281 -21.26 -3.12 9.89
C TYR A 281 -21.33 -3.35 11.41
N GLU A 282 -21.02 -4.56 11.84
CA GLU A 282 -21.02 -4.98 13.24
C GLU A 282 -20.04 -4.12 14.05
N GLU A 283 -20.52 -3.60 15.18
CA GLU A 283 -19.72 -2.81 16.15
C GLU A 283 -19.38 -3.59 17.42
N GLU A 284 -20.09 -4.70 17.66
CA GLU A 284 -19.92 -5.53 18.84
C GLU A 284 -18.70 -6.45 18.70
N ASN A 285 -18.03 -6.73 19.83
CA ASN A 285 -16.94 -7.72 19.94
C ASN A 285 -15.68 -7.40 19.12
N PHE A 286 -15.27 -6.14 19.07
CA PHE A 286 -14.02 -5.74 18.43
C PHE A 286 -12.82 -6.33 19.22
N PRO A 287 -12.05 -7.29 18.67
CA PRO A 287 -10.98 -7.96 19.41
C PRO A 287 -9.85 -6.97 19.74
N PHE A 288 -9.22 -7.15 20.90
CA PHE A 288 -8.10 -6.29 21.36
C PHE A 288 -8.49 -4.81 21.61
N SER A 289 -9.78 -4.51 21.79
CA SER A 289 -10.23 -3.16 22.18
C SER A 289 -9.89 -2.83 23.64
N GLU A 290 -9.82 -3.84 24.49
CA GLU A 290 -9.36 -3.72 25.87
C GLU A 290 -7.84 -3.96 25.95
N VAL A 291 -7.19 -3.37 26.96
CA VAL A 291 -5.75 -3.49 27.19
C VAL A 291 -5.39 -4.99 27.24
N PRO A 292 -4.48 -5.46 26.37
CA PRO A 292 -4.16 -6.87 26.32
C PRO A 292 -3.55 -7.32 27.64
N ASN A 293 -4.06 -8.42 28.20
CA ASN A 293 -3.41 -9.06 29.34
C ASN A 293 -2.15 -9.79 28.86
N PHE A 294 -1.02 -9.09 28.90
CA PHE A 294 0.28 -9.59 28.44
C PHE A 294 0.75 -10.83 29.20
N ALA A 295 0.16 -11.17 30.36
CA ALA A 295 0.50 -12.37 31.12
C ALA A 295 0.06 -13.68 30.45
N ILE A 296 -0.72 -13.63 29.37
CA ILE A 296 -1.35 -14.79 28.73
C ILE A 296 -0.71 -15.11 27.35
N THR A 297 0.25 -14.31 26.87
CA THR A 297 0.76 -14.44 25.50
C THR A 297 2.28 -14.41 25.42
N ASP A 298 2.84 -15.34 24.64
CA ASP A 298 4.27 -15.37 24.29
C ASP A 298 4.61 -14.35 23.17
N GLU A 299 3.62 -13.61 22.66
CA GLU A 299 3.74 -12.68 21.51
C GLU A 299 3.34 -11.22 21.87
N PRO A 300 3.92 -10.58 22.90
CA PRO A 300 3.44 -9.29 23.42
C PRO A 300 3.48 -8.15 22.39
N LEU A 301 4.49 -8.10 21.52
CA LEU A 301 4.63 -7.08 20.48
C LEU A 301 3.52 -7.20 19.41
N ILE A 302 3.22 -8.42 18.98
CA ILE A 302 2.16 -8.70 18.01
C ILE A 302 0.80 -8.26 18.57
N VAL A 303 0.53 -8.63 19.83
CA VAL A 303 -0.73 -8.25 20.49
C VAL A 303 -0.85 -6.73 20.67
N ASN A 304 0.24 -6.04 21.00
CA ASN A 304 0.27 -4.58 21.02
C ASN A 304 -0.04 -3.97 19.65
N ASN A 305 0.55 -4.51 18.56
CA ASN A 305 0.27 -4.06 17.20
C ASN A 305 -1.22 -4.17 16.84
N PHE A 306 -1.87 -5.28 17.20
CA PHE A 306 -3.31 -5.45 17.01
C PHE A 306 -4.14 -4.46 17.83
N ALA A 307 -3.75 -4.19 19.07
CA ALA A 307 -4.46 -3.23 19.92
C ALA A 307 -4.41 -1.80 19.36
N VAL A 308 -3.28 -1.39 18.76
CA VAL A 308 -3.18 -0.09 18.08
C VAL A 308 -3.99 -0.10 16.78
N LYS A 309 -3.88 -1.14 15.94
CA LYS A 309 -4.70 -1.29 14.72
C LYS A 309 -6.19 -1.30 15.01
N ALA A 310 -6.61 -1.87 16.14
CA ALA A 310 -8.00 -1.88 16.59
C ALA A 310 -8.52 -0.46 16.83
N GLN A 311 -7.77 0.35 17.58
CA GLN A 311 -8.10 1.76 17.81
C GLN A 311 -8.14 2.55 16.50
N VAL A 312 -7.15 2.36 15.62
CA VAL A 312 -7.15 2.98 14.28
C VAL A 312 -8.40 2.60 13.50
N ALA A 313 -8.73 1.31 13.42
CA ALA A 313 -9.90 0.83 12.70
C ALA A 313 -11.20 1.45 13.25
N GLN A 314 -11.35 1.61 14.56
CA GLN A 314 -12.51 2.28 15.15
C GLN A 314 -12.62 3.75 14.73
N ILE A 315 -11.51 4.49 14.78
CA ILE A 315 -11.46 5.89 14.35
C ILE A 315 -11.88 6.01 12.88
N LEU A 316 -11.31 5.18 12.00
CA LEU A 316 -11.61 5.19 10.56
C LEU A 316 -13.06 4.81 10.27
N ARG A 317 -13.60 3.80 10.96
CA ARG A 317 -15.00 3.38 10.81
C ARG A 317 -15.96 4.52 11.18
N ASN A 318 -15.67 5.24 12.26
CA ASN A 318 -16.46 6.40 12.67
C ASN A 318 -16.38 7.51 11.63
N LEU A 319 -15.19 7.79 11.11
CA LEU A 319 -14.99 8.79 10.06
C LEU A 319 -15.76 8.45 8.79
N ILE A 320 -15.66 7.21 8.29
CA ILE A 320 -16.38 6.78 7.09
C ILE A 320 -17.89 6.99 7.27
N LYS A 321 -18.46 6.57 8.40
CA LYS A 321 -19.88 6.77 8.73
C LYS A 321 -20.30 8.24 8.77
N LEU A 322 -19.40 9.14 9.19
CA LEU A 322 -19.64 10.59 9.18
C LEU A 322 -19.66 11.16 7.76
N THR A 323 -18.84 10.60 6.87
CA THR A 323 -18.71 11.04 5.48
C THR A 323 -19.72 10.43 4.50
N THR A 324 -20.34 9.28 4.85
CA THR A 324 -21.32 8.59 3.99
C THR A 324 -22.79 8.95 4.27
N LYS A 325 -23.09 9.65 5.38
CA LYS A 325 -24.48 10.08 5.67
C LYS A 325 -24.84 11.23 4.72
N ASP A 326 -26.00 11.17 4.07
CA ASP A 326 -26.55 12.16 3.10
C ASP A 326 -26.78 13.59 3.67
N GLY A 327 -26.22 13.91 4.85
CA GLY A 327 -26.27 15.22 5.47
C GLY A 327 -24.90 15.91 5.44
N HIS A 328 -24.90 17.23 5.64
CA HIS A 328 -23.68 18.00 5.82
C HIS A 328 -22.83 17.41 6.97
N THR A 329 -21.72 16.74 6.64
CA THR A 329 -20.74 16.30 7.63
C THR A 329 -20.30 17.50 8.44
N LYS A 330 -20.53 17.48 9.75
CA LYS A 330 -20.11 18.59 10.63
C LYS A 330 -18.58 18.65 10.66
N LYS A 331 -18.00 19.76 10.18
CA LYS A 331 -16.55 20.03 10.17
C LYS A 331 -15.88 19.74 11.52
N SER A 332 -16.56 20.07 12.62
CA SER A 332 -16.09 19.79 13.99
C SER A 332 -15.80 18.30 14.25
N MET A 333 -16.60 17.38 13.69
CA MET A 333 -16.43 15.94 13.89
C MET A 333 -15.26 15.38 13.09
N LEU A 334 -15.01 15.94 11.89
CA LEU A 334 -13.83 15.60 11.09
C LEU A 334 -12.54 16.07 11.79
N LEU A 335 -12.58 17.29 12.34
CA LEU A 335 -11.47 17.82 13.13
C LEU A 335 -11.21 17.00 14.40
N GLU A 336 -12.27 16.59 15.12
CA GLU A 336 -12.15 15.69 16.26
C GLU A 336 -11.50 14.34 15.89
N SER A 337 -11.85 13.80 14.71
CA SER A 337 -11.23 12.58 14.20
C SER A 337 -9.73 12.79 13.89
N ALA A 338 -9.35 13.91 13.27
CA ALA A 338 -7.95 14.26 13.04
C ALA A 338 -7.17 14.36 14.35
N ASN A 339 -7.69 15.12 15.33
CA ASN A 339 -7.07 15.27 16.65
C ASN A 339 -6.92 13.92 17.38
N THR A 340 -7.88 13.00 17.19
CA THR A 340 -7.81 11.66 17.78
C THR A 340 -6.69 10.82 17.15
N ILE A 341 -6.50 10.91 15.82
CA ILE A 341 -5.37 10.26 15.14
C ILE A 341 -4.05 10.85 15.61
N GLU A 342 -3.93 12.18 15.70
CA GLU A 342 -2.72 12.85 16.19
C GLU A 342 -2.39 12.46 17.63
N SER A 343 -3.38 12.44 18.52
CA SER A 343 -3.23 11.99 19.90
C SER A 343 -2.76 10.52 19.96
N LEU A 344 -3.32 9.64 19.13
CA LEU A 344 -2.87 8.25 19.04
C LEU A 344 -1.41 8.18 18.57
N MET A 345 -1.06 8.93 17.51
CA MET A 345 0.30 8.99 16.98
C MET A 345 1.31 9.59 17.96
N CYS A 346 0.91 10.50 18.85
CA CYS A 346 1.80 11.07 19.86
C CYS A 346 1.97 10.15 21.08
N ASN A 347 0.91 9.43 21.47
CA ASN A 347 0.87 8.70 22.73
C ASN A 347 1.20 7.20 22.61
N LYS A 348 1.00 6.60 21.43
CA LYS A 348 1.08 5.14 21.23
C LYS A 348 2.05 4.72 20.13
N ILE A 349 2.55 5.66 19.33
CA ILE A 349 3.42 5.37 18.19
C ILE A 349 4.66 6.28 18.30
N ARG A 350 5.85 5.70 18.23
CA ARG A 350 7.15 6.40 18.17
C ARG A 350 7.19 7.34 16.96
N VAL A 351 7.94 8.43 17.07
CA VAL A 351 8.19 9.35 15.93
C VAL A 351 9.06 8.68 14.88
N PHE A 352 9.00 9.14 13.63
CA PHE A 352 9.71 8.47 12.53
C PHE A 352 11.22 8.34 12.79
N GLU A 353 11.86 9.37 13.33
CA GLU A 353 13.29 9.36 13.68
C GLU A 353 13.67 8.20 14.62
N GLN A 354 12.80 7.86 15.58
CA GLN A 354 13.04 6.73 16.50
C GLN A 354 12.77 5.36 15.85
N LEU A 355 12.05 5.32 14.73
CA LEU A 355 11.63 4.09 14.09
C LEU A 355 12.65 3.58 13.08
N TYR A 356 13.21 4.45 12.23
CA TYR A 356 14.11 4.04 11.14
C TYR A 356 15.60 4.36 11.39
N ILE A 357 15.99 4.98 12.51
CA ILE A 357 17.43 5.12 12.82
C ILE A 357 18.05 3.74 13.07
N ALA A 358 19.04 3.44 12.24
CA ALA A 358 19.79 2.20 12.20
C ALA A 358 20.98 2.22 13.18
N GLU A 359 20.75 2.04 14.47
CA GLU A 359 21.78 1.49 15.35
C GLU A 359 21.80 -0.04 15.19
N PHE A 360 22.31 -0.55 14.06
CA PHE A 360 22.45 -1.98 13.83
C PHE A 360 23.91 -2.41 13.90
N ASN A 361 24.28 -3.00 15.03
CA ASN A 361 25.40 -3.93 15.13
C ASN A 361 24.89 -5.25 15.71
N ASP A 362 24.18 -6.05 14.91
CA ASP A 362 24.15 -7.49 15.15
C ASP A 362 25.12 -8.16 14.17
N VAL A 363 26.22 -8.68 14.74
CA VAL A 363 27.38 -9.26 14.04
C VAL A 363 27.00 -10.51 13.24
N ASN A 364 25.79 -11.06 13.46
CA ASN A 364 25.36 -12.34 12.90
C ASN A 364 24.35 -12.26 11.75
N GLY A 365 23.93 -11.06 11.33
CA GLY A 365 23.04 -10.88 10.17
C GLY A 365 21.59 -11.38 10.34
N ALA A 366 21.15 -11.70 11.56
CA ALA A 366 19.76 -12.02 11.86
C ALA A 366 18.94 -10.73 12.16
N ILE A 367 17.68 -10.68 11.71
CA ILE A 367 16.77 -9.59 12.06
C ILE A 367 16.23 -9.84 13.47
N SER A 368 16.38 -8.87 14.36
CA SER A 368 15.76 -8.93 15.69
C SER A 368 14.25 -8.66 15.60
N SER A 369 13.49 -9.25 16.51
CA SER A 369 12.02 -9.05 16.57
C SER A 369 11.63 -7.58 16.79
N ASP A 370 12.47 -6.81 17.48
CA ASP A 370 12.31 -5.36 17.67
C ASP A 370 12.29 -4.60 16.34
N VAL A 371 13.08 -5.05 15.36
CA VAL A 371 13.22 -4.37 14.07
C VAL A 371 11.98 -4.55 13.22
N CYS A 372 11.43 -5.76 13.21
CA CYS A 372 10.14 -6.02 12.55
C CYS A 372 9.00 -5.23 13.20
N ASP A 373 9.00 -5.11 14.54
CA ASP A 373 8.03 -4.29 15.27
C ASP A 373 8.14 -2.80 14.91
N ARG A 374 9.35 -2.24 14.91
CA ARG A 374 9.62 -0.87 14.44
C ARG A 374 9.18 -0.66 13.00
N ALA A 375 9.42 -1.62 12.12
CA ALA A 375 9.04 -1.54 10.71
C ALA A 375 7.51 -1.54 10.52
N LEU A 376 6.78 -2.34 11.29
CA LEU A 376 5.32 -2.36 11.30
C LEU A 376 4.73 -1.07 11.87
N GLU A 377 5.32 -0.58 12.95
CA GLU A 377 4.93 0.70 13.58
C GLU A 377 5.19 1.88 12.63
N PHE A 378 6.32 1.86 11.90
CA PHE A 378 6.62 2.81 10.84
C PHE A 378 5.58 2.79 9.72
N CYS A 379 5.22 1.60 9.21
CA CYS A 379 4.18 1.48 8.18
C CYS A 379 2.84 2.04 8.66
N LEU A 380 2.47 1.76 9.91
CA LEU A 380 1.23 2.28 10.49
C LEU A 380 1.28 3.81 10.68
N ARG A 381 2.39 4.35 11.17
CA ARG A 381 2.59 5.80 11.32
C ARG A 381 2.49 6.51 9.97
N LEU A 382 3.09 5.92 8.93
CA LEU A 382 3.04 6.45 7.57
C LEU A 382 1.62 6.43 6.99
N ASP A 383 0.89 5.33 7.17
CA ASP A 383 -0.52 5.23 6.77
C ASP A 383 -1.36 6.31 7.48
N LEU A 384 -1.19 6.49 8.80
CA LEU A 384 -1.92 7.53 9.56
C LEU A 384 -1.54 8.95 9.13
N THR A 385 -0.26 9.21 8.82
CA THR A 385 0.19 10.51 8.27
C THR A 385 -0.48 10.80 6.94
N TYR A 386 -0.59 9.79 6.07
CA TYR A 386 -1.35 9.90 4.82
C TYR A 386 -2.84 10.14 5.06
N LYS A 387 -3.44 9.49 6.05
CA LYS A 387 -4.86 9.72 6.37
C LYS A 387 -5.10 11.12 6.93
N LEU A 388 -4.21 11.65 7.77
CA LEU A 388 -4.24 13.05 8.23
C LEU A 388 -4.16 14.03 7.05
N TYR A 389 -3.27 13.78 6.09
CA TYR A 389 -3.19 14.55 4.84
C TYR A 389 -4.56 14.66 4.16
N ILE A 390 -5.25 13.52 3.95
CA ILE A 390 -6.58 13.49 3.33
C ILE A 390 -7.63 14.24 4.17
N ILE A 391 -7.65 14.03 5.48
CA ILE A 391 -8.64 14.66 6.38
C ILE A 391 -8.48 16.17 6.39
N TYR A 392 -7.24 16.67 6.51
CA TYR A 392 -6.96 18.10 6.47
C TYR A 392 -7.27 18.71 5.11
N PHE A 393 -7.04 17.98 4.02
CA PHE A 393 -7.45 18.43 2.69
C PHE A 393 -8.99 18.52 2.55
N LEU A 394 -9.73 17.60 3.15
CA LEU A 394 -11.19 17.66 3.20
C LEU A 394 -11.72 18.83 4.03
N LEU A 395 -11.10 19.09 5.18
CA LEU A 395 -11.40 20.27 6.02
C LEU A 395 -11.10 21.56 5.26
N TYR A 396 -9.97 21.63 4.55
CA TYR A 396 -9.62 22.74 3.66
C TYR A 396 -10.68 22.96 2.57
N SER A 397 -11.05 21.89 1.86
CA SER A 397 -11.96 21.95 0.71
C SER A 397 -13.38 22.32 1.13
N SER A 398 -13.78 21.96 2.35
CA SER A 398 -15.11 22.27 2.88
C SER A 398 -15.17 23.62 3.61
N SER A 399 -14.05 24.25 3.97
CA SER A 399 -14.04 25.49 4.74
C SER A 399 -14.34 26.74 3.90
N ASP A 400 -15.28 27.56 4.39
CA ASP A 400 -15.64 28.87 3.82
C ASP A 400 -14.87 30.02 4.50
N ASP A 401 -14.45 29.82 5.75
CA ASP A 401 -13.63 30.77 6.50
C ASP A 401 -12.17 30.70 6.03
N LEU A 402 -11.61 31.85 5.62
CA LEU A 402 -10.28 31.95 5.02
C LEU A 402 -9.18 31.57 6.01
N ALA A 403 -9.29 32.01 7.27
CA ALA A 403 -8.27 31.74 8.29
C ALA A 403 -8.21 30.25 8.65
N SER A 404 -9.37 29.63 8.87
CA SER A 404 -9.46 28.18 9.11
C SER A 404 -8.99 27.38 7.89
N LYS A 405 -9.34 27.84 6.68
CA LYS A 405 -8.94 27.21 5.43
C LYS A 405 -7.42 27.19 5.27
N GLU A 406 -6.75 28.30 5.53
CA GLU A 406 -5.29 28.38 5.48
C GLU A 406 -4.62 27.44 6.50
N ASN A 407 -5.18 27.35 7.71
CA ASN A 407 -4.64 26.46 8.75
C ASN A 407 -4.78 24.97 8.37
N TYR A 408 -5.95 24.56 7.87
CA TYR A 408 -6.15 23.18 7.41
C TYR A 408 -5.27 22.83 6.21
N PHE A 409 -5.11 23.76 5.27
CA PHE A 409 -4.19 23.54 4.15
C PHE A 409 -2.74 23.42 4.63
N SER A 410 -2.32 24.27 5.58
CA SER A 410 -0.96 24.19 6.16
C SER A 410 -0.70 22.84 6.85
N ALA A 411 -1.67 22.31 7.60
CA ALA A 411 -1.57 20.99 8.22
C ALA A 411 -1.56 19.83 7.21
N ALA A 412 -2.32 19.94 6.11
CA ALA A 412 -2.23 19.01 5.00
C ALA A 412 -0.83 19.07 4.35
N VAL A 413 -0.34 20.26 4.05
CA VAL A 413 1.00 20.49 3.48
C VAL A 413 2.08 19.90 4.39
N GLU A 414 2.00 20.12 5.70
CA GLU A 414 2.92 19.52 6.69
C GLU A 414 2.96 17.99 6.56
N SER A 415 1.80 17.33 6.63
CA SER A 415 1.68 15.88 6.51
C SER A 415 2.24 15.37 5.19
N GLY A 416 1.97 16.09 4.09
CA GLY A 416 2.45 15.71 2.77
C GLY A 416 3.95 15.90 2.59
N LEU A 417 4.54 16.95 3.16
CA LEU A 417 5.99 17.18 3.15
C LEU A 417 6.74 16.16 4.00
N ILE A 418 6.16 15.70 5.12
CA ILE A 418 6.72 14.58 5.91
C ILE A 418 6.81 13.32 5.05
N ILE A 419 5.74 12.95 4.35
CA ILE A 419 5.70 11.78 3.45
C ILE A 419 6.72 11.94 2.32
N LEU A 420 6.77 13.12 1.69
CA LEU A 420 7.72 13.42 0.62
C LEU A 420 9.17 13.27 1.07
N ARG A 421 9.52 13.84 2.24
CA ARG A 421 10.87 13.74 2.80
C ARG A 421 11.26 12.28 3.06
N ILE A 422 10.36 11.50 3.65
CA ILE A 422 10.58 10.07 3.88
C ILE A 422 10.81 9.33 2.56
N GLY A 423 9.99 9.62 1.53
CA GLY A 423 10.14 9.03 0.20
C GLY A 423 11.50 9.32 -0.43
N ILE A 424 11.94 10.57 -0.38
CA ILE A 424 13.25 10.98 -0.92
C ILE A 424 14.39 10.35 -0.12
N ALA A 425 14.35 10.41 1.21
CA ALA A 425 15.35 9.79 2.07
C ALA A 425 15.47 8.27 1.84
N PHE A 426 14.34 7.60 1.60
CA PHE A 426 14.33 6.18 1.25
C PHE A 426 14.97 5.94 -0.13
N CYS A 427 14.74 6.82 -1.11
CA CYS A 427 15.39 6.70 -2.42
C CYS A 427 16.90 6.85 -2.33
N ASP A 428 17.39 7.78 -1.51
CA ASP A 428 18.82 8.08 -1.38
C ASP A 428 19.56 6.95 -0.66
N THR A 429 18.96 6.40 0.41
CA THR A 429 19.58 5.35 1.23
C THR A 429 18.57 4.29 1.71
N PRO A 430 18.06 3.40 0.82
CA PRO A 430 17.02 2.44 1.17
C PRO A 430 17.39 1.50 2.34
N HIS A 431 18.62 1.00 2.32
CA HIS A 431 19.14 0.03 3.29
C HIS A 431 19.32 0.60 4.71
N LEU A 432 19.38 1.92 4.88
CA LEU A 432 19.57 2.57 6.19
C LEU A 432 18.30 2.60 7.06
N PHE A 433 17.12 2.30 6.50
CA PHE A 433 15.87 2.36 7.26
C PHE A 433 15.70 1.16 8.19
N PHE A 434 15.69 -0.06 7.63
CA PHE A 434 15.43 -1.31 8.35
C PHE A 434 16.42 -2.42 7.96
N GLY A 435 17.53 -2.06 7.32
CA GLY A 435 18.47 -3.00 6.72
C GLY A 435 18.02 -3.51 5.35
N ALA A 436 18.98 -4.03 4.58
CA ALA A 436 18.76 -4.55 3.23
C ALA A 436 17.73 -5.71 3.16
N GLN A 437 17.49 -6.40 4.27
CA GLN A 437 16.57 -7.54 4.33
C GLN A 437 15.09 -7.10 4.40
N LEU A 438 14.76 -5.98 5.03
CA LEU A 438 13.37 -5.48 5.10
C LEU A 438 13.07 -4.37 4.10
N GLU A 439 14.10 -3.81 3.46
CA GLU A 439 13.99 -2.77 2.44
C GLU A 439 12.87 -3.03 1.43
N LYS A 440 12.87 -4.20 0.78
CA LYS A 440 11.88 -4.56 -0.26
C LYS A 440 10.46 -4.69 0.28
N VAL A 441 10.31 -5.09 1.55
CA VAL A 441 9.01 -5.27 2.22
C VAL A 441 8.40 -3.90 2.51
N ILE A 442 9.20 -2.95 3.00
CA ILE A 442 8.72 -1.65 3.44
C ILE A 442 8.56 -0.65 2.28
N ALA A 443 9.35 -0.79 1.21
CA ALA A 443 9.32 0.08 0.03
C ALA A 443 7.90 0.31 -0.50
N GLN A 444 7.08 -0.74 -0.57
CA GLN A 444 5.70 -0.64 -1.07
C GLN A 444 4.85 0.35 -0.28
N ASN A 445 4.93 0.34 1.06
CA ASN A 445 4.17 1.26 1.90
C ASN A 445 4.66 2.71 1.76
N ILE A 446 5.97 2.89 1.65
CA ILE A 446 6.59 4.22 1.43
C ILE A 446 6.12 4.81 0.10
N PHE A 447 6.33 4.09 -1.00
CA PHE A 447 6.00 4.61 -2.32
C PHE A 447 4.49 4.70 -2.56
N LEU A 448 3.66 3.90 -1.86
CA LEU A 448 2.22 4.05 -1.94
C LEU A 448 1.74 5.35 -1.29
N ALA A 449 2.29 5.70 -0.13
CA ALA A 449 1.99 6.98 0.52
C ALA A 449 2.48 8.15 -0.34
N VAL A 450 3.72 8.08 -0.85
CA VAL A 450 4.27 9.11 -1.76
C VAL A 450 3.39 9.25 -2.99
N TYR A 451 3.07 8.16 -3.68
CA TYR A 451 2.26 8.16 -4.89
C TYR A 451 0.89 8.83 -4.67
N ARG A 452 0.18 8.47 -3.58
CA ARG A 452 -1.16 9.02 -3.31
C ARG A 452 -1.13 10.48 -2.91
N THR A 453 -0.08 10.93 -2.22
CA THR A 453 0.06 12.30 -1.73
C THR A 453 0.61 13.25 -2.79
N VAL A 454 1.66 12.84 -3.52
CA VAL A 454 2.46 13.74 -4.36
C VAL A 454 1.66 14.36 -5.51
N VAL A 455 0.68 13.63 -6.05
CA VAL A 455 -0.17 14.10 -7.17
C VAL A 455 -0.96 15.34 -6.79
N SER A 456 -1.41 15.47 -5.53
CA SER A 456 -2.12 16.66 -5.05
C SER A 456 -1.22 17.64 -4.29
N LEU A 457 -0.15 17.15 -3.65
CA LEU A 457 0.82 17.99 -2.96
C LEU A 457 1.54 18.95 -3.91
N THR A 458 1.80 18.53 -5.14
CA THR A 458 2.48 19.34 -6.16
C THR A 458 1.69 20.60 -6.55
N SER A 459 0.39 20.66 -6.25
CA SER A 459 -0.42 21.88 -6.38
C SER A 459 0.11 23.06 -5.56
N ILE A 460 0.94 22.83 -4.54
CA ILE A 460 1.60 23.89 -3.76
C ILE A 460 2.42 24.81 -4.67
N VAL A 461 3.10 24.28 -5.69
CA VAL A 461 3.97 25.07 -6.58
C VAL A 461 3.21 26.21 -7.27
N PRO A 462 2.16 25.96 -8.07
CA PRO A 462 1.41 27.03 -8.70
C PRO A 462 0.68 27.92 -7.67
N ARG A 463 0.31 27.38 -6.50
CA ARG A 463 -0.30 28.19 -5.43
C ARG A 463 0.65 29.22 -4.83
N ILE A 464 1.94 28.87 -4.67
CA ILE A 464 2.99 29.80 -4.24
C ILE A 464 3.22 30.85 -5.32
N ILE A 465 3.34 30.43 -6.58
CA ILE A 465 3.59 31.35 -7.71
C ILE A 465 2.46 32.37 -7.85
N ASP A 466 1.20 31.92 -7.74
CA ASP A 466 0.02 32.78 -7.82
C ASP A 466 -0.24 33.55 -6.52
N GLY A 467 0.59 33.40 -5.48
CA GLY A 467 0.49 34.09 -4.19
C GLY A 467 -0.70 33.66 -3.31
N THR A 468 -1.38 32.57 -3.65
CA THR A 468 -2.54 32.07 -2.91
C THR A 468 -2.17 31.24 -1.68
N PHE A 469 -0.90 30.86 -1.57
CA PHE A 469 -0.34 30.13 -0.44
C PHE A 469 1.07 30.62 -0.16
N SER A 470 1.44 30.75 1.12
CA SER A 470 2.80 31.07 1.52
C SER A 470 3.43 29.93 2.29
N LEU A 471 4.54 29.39 1.76
CA LEU A 471 5.27 28.30 2.41
C LEU A 471 5.91 28.79 3.72
N ASN A 472 6.43 30.01 3.73
CA ASN A 472 7.04 30.64 4.90
C ASN A 472 6.04 30.76 6.06
N ASN A 473 4.79 31.09 5.77
CA ASN A 473 3.74 31.17 6.78
C ASN A 473 3.24 29.80 7.22
N ALA A 474 3.12 28.84 6.30
CA ALA A 474 2.69 27.49 6.63
C ALA A 474 3.67 26.78 7.57
N VAL A 475 4.98 26.90 7.30
CA VAL A 475 6.03 26.27 8.12
C VAL A 475 6.03 26.76 9.56
N LYS A 476 5.66 28.02 9.82
CA LYS A 476 5.51 28.56 11.19
C LYS A 476 4.35 27.91 11.96
N LYS A 477 3.42 27.27 11.26
CA LYS A 477 2.23 26.62 11.81
C LYS A 477 2.39 25.11 11.97
N PHE A 478 3.54 24.55 11.59
CA PHE A 478 3.79 23.12 11.71
C PHE A 478 3.85 22.72 13.20
N THR A 479 3.09 21.70 13.57
CA THR A 479 2.94 21.26 14.97
C THR A 479 3.36 19.81 15.20
N SER A 480 3.49 19.02 14.15
CA SER A 480 3.86 17.61 14.26
C SER A 480 5.30 17.46 14.74
N PRO A 481 5.59 16.53 15.68
CA PRO A 481 6.96 16.23 16.04
C PRO A 481 7.78 15.69 14.85
N ASP A 482 7.12 15.06 13.88
CA ASP A 482 7.79 14.56 12.67
C ASP A 482 8.15 15.68 11.67
N SER A 483 7.67 16.92 11.88
CA SER A 483 8.06 18.07 11.07
C SER A 483 9.46 18.60 11.42
N ALA A 484 10.06 18.11 12.50
CA ALA A 484 11.40 18.49 12.93
C ALA A 484 12.40 18.35 11.76
N GLY A 485 13.13 19.44 11.48
CA GLY A 485 14.10 19.50 10.38
C GLY A 485 13.53 19.77 8.98
N LEU A 486 12.20 19.88 8.79
CA LEU A 486 11.62 20.23 7.48
C LEU A 486 12.04 21.61 7.00
N VAL A 487 12.11 22.60 7.90
CA VAL A 487 12.53 23.98 7.58
C VAL A 487 13.92 23.99 6.94
N THR A 488 14.86 23.28 7.58
CA THR A 488 16.23 23.13 7.10
C THR A 488 16.28 22.31 5.81
N TRP A 489 15.51 21.22 5.72
CA TRP A 489 15.48 20.35 4.54
C TRP A 489 14.92 21.06 3.29
N LEU A 490 13.95 21.96 3.48
CA LEU A 490 13.38 22.81 2.43
C LEU A 490 14.18 24.09 2.19
N ASN A 491 15.26 24.34 2.95
CA ASN A 491 16.05 25.56 2.84
C ASN A 491 15.16 26.84 2.84
N VAL A 492 14.20 26.89 3.76
CA VAL A 492 13.23 27.98 3.84
C VAL A 492 13.93 29.25 4.31
N ASP A 493 13.96 30.26 3.45
CA ASP A 493 14.36 31.61 3.78
C ASP A 493 13.10 32.44 4.06
N PHE A 494 12.93 32.86 5.33
CA PHE A 494 11.77 33.65 5.74
C PHE A 494 11.71 35.03 5.08
N ASP A 495 12.82 35.53 4.57
CA ASP A 495 12.92 36.81 3.85
C ASP A 495 12.76 36.63 2.33
N ASN A 496 12.86 35.40 1.81
CA ASN A 496 12.77 35.09 0.38
C ASN A 496 11.97 33.81 0.10
N GLU A 497 10.68 33.96 -0.21
CA GLU A 497 9.79 32.83 -0.54
C GLU A 497 10.23 32.05 -1.79
N GLN A 498 10.96 32.68 -2.71
CA GLN A 498 11.48 32.00 -3.91
C GLN A 498 12.52 30.94 -3.54
N ALA A 499 13.32 31.13 -2.48
CA ALA A 499 14.32 30.15 -2.06
C ALA A 499 13.66 28.82 -1.66
N GLY A 500 12.57 28.87 -0.90
CA GLY A 500 11.78 27.69 -0.52
C GLY A 500 11.12 27.01 -1.72
N LEU A 501 10.61 27.80 -2.68
CA LEU A 501 10.03 27.29 -3.92
C LEU A 501 11.07 26.54 -4.78
N HIS A 502 12.23 27.15 -5.02
CA HIS A 502 13.32 26.53 -5.80
C HIS A 502 13.82 25.24 -5.14
N SER A 503 13.97 25.25 -3.82
CA SER A 503 14.33 24.06 -3.06
C SER A 503 13.30 22.95 -3.22
N LEU A 504 12.00 23.26 -3.10
CA LEU A 504 10.92 22.29 -3.29
C LEU A 504 10.91 21.68 -4.70
N LEU A 505 11.10 22.50 -5.75
CA LEU A 505 11.21 22.02 -7.13
C LEU A 505 12.42 21.09 -7.32
N THR A 506 13.56 21.44 -6.72
CA THR A 506 14.76 20.58 -6.70
C THR A 506 14.47 19.24 -6.03
N LYS A 507 13.67 19.22 -4.95
CA LYS A 507 13.24 17.97 -4.30
C LYS A 507 12.30 17.14 -5.20
N PHE A 508 11.39 17.76 -5.94
CA PHE A 508 10.54 17.05 -6.90
C PHE A 508 11.35 16.44 -8.06
N GLN A 509 12.36 17.14 -8.55
CA GLN A 509 13.28 16.62 -9.55
C GLN A 509 14.09 15.45 -9.01
N SER A 510 14.69 15.59 -7.83
CA SER A 510 15.40 14.50 -7.15
C SER A 510 14.48 13.29 -6.98
N LEU A 511 13.23 13.48 -6.57
CA LEU A 511 12.26 12.39 -6.48
C LEU A 511 12.01 11.75 -7.85
N TYR A 512 11.79 12.53 -8.90
CA TYR A 512 11.60 12.03 -10.27
C TYR A 512 12.78 11.16 -10.73
N PHE A 513 14.01 11.65 -10.58
CA PHE A 513 15.21 10.93 -10.99
C PHE A 513 15.42 9.66 -10.19
N SER A 514 15.37 9.75 -8.86
CA SER A 514 15.61 8.59 -8.00
C SER A 514 14.52 7.52 -8.18
N THR A 515 13.26 7.90 -8.35
CA THR A 515 12.18 6.93 -8.62
C THR A 515 12.25 6.34 -10.04
N THR A 516 12.74 7.08 -11.03
CA THR A 516 13.00 6.52 -12.36
C THR A 516 14.07 5.42 -12.29
N ASN A 517 15.15 5.66 -11.55
CA ASN A 517 16.23 4.68 -11.35
C ASN A 517 15.75 3.42 -10.62
N LEU A 518 14.85 3.59 -9.65
CA LEU A 518 14.33 2.50 -8.82
C LEU A 518 13.09 1.79 -9.43
N ALA A 519 12.55 2.28 -10.55
CA ALA A 519 11.34 1.75 -11.17
C ALA A 519 11.45 0.28 -11.60
N SER A 520 12.65 -0.19 -11.92
CA SER A 520 12.93 -1.59 -12.25
C SER A 520 12.80 -2.53 -11.05
N THR A 521 12.96 -1.99 -9.84
CA THR A 521 12.93 -2.75 -8.59
C THR A 521 11.60 -2.61 -7.86
N TYR A 522 11.02 -1.41 -7.85
CA TYR A 522 9.74 -1.13 -7.20
C TYR A 522 8.74 -0.57 -8.20
N PHE A 523 7.64 -1.30 -8.43
CA PHE A 523 6.60 -0.91 -9.37
C PHE A 523 5.99 0.47 -9.06
N LEU A 524 5.82 0.81 -7.79
CA LEU A 524 5.28 2.12 -7.43
C LEU A 524 6.22 3.29 -7.74
N CYS A 525 7.54 3.08 -7.80
CA CYS A 525 8.48 4.10 -8.24
C CYS A 525 8.21 4.53 -9.69
N TYR A 526 7.85 3.59 -10.57
CA TYR A 526 7.39 3.92 -11.92
C TYR A 526 6.20 4.89 -11.87
N ARG A 527 5.16 4.61 -11.06
CA ARG A 527 3.98 5.49 -10.97
C ARG A 527 4.30 6.87 -10.40
N VAL A 528 5.20 6.95 -9.42
CA VAL A 528 5.66 8.22 -8.85
C VAL A 528 6.43 9.02 -9.90
N SER A 529 7.41 8.40 -10.58
CA SER A 529 8.22 9.06 -11.61
C SER A 529 7.34 9.62 -12.73
N TRP A 530 6.35 8.85 -13.17
CA TRP A 530 5.45 9.25 -14.23
C TRP A 530 4.54 10.40 -13.81
N GLY A 531 4.01 10.36 -12.58
CA GLY A 531 3.27 11.48 -12.00
C GLY A 531 4.13 12.74 -11.89
N MET A 532 5.40 12.61 -11.49
CA MET A 532 6.32 13.75 -11.38
C MET A 532 6.73 14.32 -12.74
N LYS A 533 6.82 13.50 -13.78
CA LYS A 533 7.08 13.99 -15.14
C LYS A 533 6.05 15.02 -15.58
N TYR A 534 4.75 14.71 -15.45
CA TYR A 534 3.68 15.68 -15.79
C TYR A 534 3.76 16.97 -14.98
N VAL A 535 4.12 16.87 -13.69
CA VAL A 535 4.29 18.04 -12.84
C VAL A 535 5.43 18.92 -13.36
N LEU A 536 6.59 18.32 -13.63
CA LEU A 536 7.77 19.04 -14.08
C LEU A 536 7.57 19.64 -15.48
N ASP A 537 6.97 18.90 -16.40
CA ASP A 537 6.63 19.38 -17.75
C ASP A 537 5.64 20.55 -17.67
N TYR A 538 4.61 20.45 -16.84
CA TYR A 538 3.66 21.55 -16.62
C TYR A 538 4.33 22.81 -16.08
N VAL A 539 5.24 22.68 -15.10
CA VAL A 539 5.98 23.83 -14.55
C VAL A 539 6.92 24.43 -15.61
N ALA A 540 7.58 23.60 -16.42
CA ALA A 540 8.45 24.04 -17.52
C ALA A 540 7.70 24.86 -18.57
N GLU A 541 6.50 24.40 -18.96
CA GLU A 541 5.67 25.08 -19.96
C GLU A 541 5.05 26.38 -19.44
N ASN A 542 4.54 26.38 -18.19
CA ASN A 542 3.72 27.48 -17.68
C ASN A 542 4.52 28.50 -16.86
N TYR A 543 5.65 28.10 -16.28
CA TYR A 543 6.46 28.92 -15.37
C TYR A 543 7.97 28.81 -15.68
N PRO A 544 8.41 29.07 -16.92
CA PRO A 544 9.79 28.83 -17.36
C PRO A 544 10.84 29.69 -16.63
N SER A 545 10.44 30.77 -15.96
CA SER A 545 11.32 31.64 -15.18
C SER A 545 11.72 31.04 -13.82
N VAL A 546 10.99 30.02 -13.35
CA VAL A 546 11.22 29.38 -12.05
C VAL A 546 12.17 28.19 -12.17
N ILE A 547 12.37 27.68 -13.39
CA ILE A 547 13.26 26.57 -13.71
C ILE A 547 14.62 27.11 -14.15
N GLU A 548 15.67 26.78 -13.40
CA GLU A 548 17.06 27.18 -13.70
C GLU A 548 17.57 26.53 -15.00
N ASP A 549 18.53 27.15 -15.70
CA ASP A 549 19.10 26.60 -16.95
C ASP A 549 19.72 25.21 -16.77
N LYS A 550 20.32 24.93 -15.60
CA LYS A 550 20.81 23.58 -15.23
C LYS A 550 19.71 22.52 -15.22
N MET A 551 18.50 22.89 -14.77
CA MET A 551 17.37 21.97 -14.73
C MET A 551 16.90 21.59 -16.14
N ARG A 552 17.06 22.49 -17.12
CA ARG A 552 16.75 22.24 -18.53
C ARG A 552 17.79 21.33 -19.19
N GLU A 553 19.08 21.52 -18.89
CA GLU A 553 20.16 20.70 -19.43
C GLU A 553 20.06 19.23 -18.95
N GLU A 554 19.78 19.00 -17.67
CA GLU A 554 19.58 17.65 -17.12
C GLU A 554 18.35 16.97 -17.77
N GLN A 555 17.21 17.67 -17.88
CA GLN A 555 16.01 17.12 -18.53
C GLN A 555 16.25 16.67 -19.99
N ILE A 556 17.04 17.42 -20.77
CA ILE A 556 17.35 17.09 -22.17
C ILE A 556 18.25 15.85 -22.24
N LEU A 557 19.33 15.82 -21.44
CA LEU A 557 20.28 14.70 -21.41
C LEU A 557 19.61 13.36 -21.06
N PHE A 558 18.64 13.40 -20.15
CA PHE A 558 17.94 12.21 -19.68
C PHE A 558 16.84 11.71 -20.62
N SER A 559 16.26 12.58 -21.45
CA SER A 559 15.32 12.16 -22.49
C SER A 559 15.97 11.20 -23.50
N ASP A 560 17.28 11.35 -23.72
CA ASP A 560 18.09 10.51 -24.59
C ASP A 560 18.61 9.23 -23.89
N GLU A 561 19.07 9.28 -22.64
CA GLU A 561 19.59 8.10 -21.92
C GLU A 561 18.50 7.07 -21.54
N PHE A 562 17.30 7.55 -21.23
CA PHE A 562 16.21 6.68 -20.78
C PHE A 562 15.22 6.33 -21.88
N SER A 563 15.43 6.76 -23.14
CA SER A 563 14.57 6.34 -24.27
C SER A 563 14.49 4.82 -24.40
N ASP A 564 15.58 4.12 -24.08
CA ASP A 564 15.67 2.66 -24.10
C ASP A 564 14.96 2.01 -22.90
N ILE A 565 15.03 2.64 -21.72
CA ILE A 565 14.30 2.18 -20.53
C ILE A 565 12.80 2.44 -20.71
N TYR A 566 12.41 3.60 -21.24
CA TYR A 566 11.03 3.96 -21.54
C TYR A 566 10.46 3.17 -22.72
N SER A 567 11.25 2.76 -23.71
CA SER A 567 10.81 1.84 -24.77
C SER A 567 10.65 0.42 -24.25
N THR A 568 11.58 -0.08 -23.41
CA THR A 568 11.47 -1.40 -22.76
C THR A 568 10.30 -1.46 -21.77
N LEU A 569 10.10 -0.40 -20.96
CA LEU A 569 8.93 -0.24 -20.09
C LEU A 569 7.66 -0.01 -20.91
N GLY A 570 7.73 0.71 -22.03
CA GLY A 570 6.60 0.92 -22.95
C GLY A 570 6.14 -0.38 -23.61
N GLU A 571 7.07 -1.23 -24.06
CA GLU A 571 6.80 -2.56 -24.60
C GLU A 571 6.23 -3.51 -23.54
N MET A 572 6.77 -3.49 -22.32
CA MET A 572 6.28 -4.30 -21.21
C MET A 572 4.89 -3.86 -20.69
N TRP A 573 4.46 -2.62 -20.98
CA TRP A 573 3.15 -2.08 -20.55
C TRP A 573 2.11 -2.09 -21.66
N ASN A 574 2.50 -2.07 -22.93
CA ASN A 574 1.59 -2.32 -24.05
C ASN A 574 1.07 -3.77 -24.08
N SER A 575 1.65 -4.68 -23.29
CA SER A 575 1.26 -6.09 -23.28
C SER A 575 0.13 -6.46 -22.32
N GLU A 576 -0.29 -5.62 -21.36
CA GLU A 576 -1.46 -5.93 -20.51
C GLU A 576 -2.03 -4.67 -19.82
N SER A 577 -3.37 -4.60 -19.76
CA SER A 577 -4.22 -3.48 -19.29
C SER A 577 -4.05 -3.13 -17.79
N VAL A 578 -3.03 -2.33 -17.42
CA VAL A 578 -2.64 -2.18 -16.00
C VAL A 578 -2.87 -0.78 -15.41
N ILE A 579 -3.67 0.08 -16.05
CA ILE A 579 -4.35 1.15 -15.31
C ILE A 579 -5.86 0.93 -15.37
N ASN A 580 -6.37 0.22 -14.36
CA ASN A 580 -7.80 0.11 -14.14
C ASN A 580 -8.32 1.45 -13.60
N PHE A 581 -8.57 2.36 -14.54
CA PHE A 581 -9.38 3.55 -14.36
C PHE A 581 -10.86 3.29 -14.65
N ASP A 582 -11.30 2.01 -14.65
CA ASP A 582 -12.65 1.64 -15.07
C ASP A 582 -13.71 2.40 -14.28
N TYR A 583 -13.43 2.71 -13.02
CA TYR A 583 -14.30 3.53 -12.16
C TYR A 583 -14.25 5.04 -12.41
N ILE A 584 -13.14 5.56 -12.94
CA ILE A 584 -12.90 7.00 -13.11
C ILE A 584 -13.49 7.50 -14.43
N PHE A 585 -13.43 6.69 -15.50
CA PHE A 585 -13.87 7.12 -16.83
C PHE A 585 -15.26 6.62 -17.24
N ALA A 586 -15.77 5.54 -16.63
CA ALA A 586 -17.16 5.12 -16.81
C ALA A 586 -18.16 6.23 -16.44
N SER A 587 -17.82 7.08 -15.47
CA SER A 587 -18.69 8.16 -14.98
C SER A 587 -18.58 9.47 -15.77
N LEU A 588 -17.38 9.78 -16.27
CA LEU A 588 -17.11 10.97 -17.08
C LEU A 588 -17.75 10.90 -18.49
N GLY A 589 -18.15 9.71 -18.95
CA GLY A 589 -18.85 9.51 -20.22
C GLY A 589 -20.32 9.96 -20.22
N VAL A 590 -20.95 10.10 -19.06
CA VAL A 590 -22.40 10.38 -18.96
C VAL A 590 -22.74 11.85 -19.20
N GLU A 591 -21.78 12.77 -19.03
CA GLU A 591 -22.04 14.22 -19.13
C GLU A 591 -22.19 14.76 -20.56
N ASN A 592 -21.79 14.00 -21.60
CA ASN A 592 -21.87 14.47 -23.00
C ASN A 592 -23.10 13.95 -23.77
N LEU A 593 -24.00 13.19 -23.15
CA LEU A 593 -25.22 12.67 -23.81
C LEU A 593 -26.48 13.53 -23.59
N GLY A 594 -26.36 14.69 -22.95
CA GLY A 594 -27.49 15.54 -22.55
C GLY A 594 -27.77 16.80 -23.37
N THR A 595 -27.09 17.04 -24.49
CA THR A 595 -27.27 18.29 -25.29
C THR A 595 -27.48 18.05 -26.78
N GLY A 596 -28.19 16.99 -27.14
CA GLY A 596 -28.54 16.74 -28.53
C GLY A 596 -29.74 15.82 -28.67
N LEU A 597 -30.94 16.32 -28.36
CA LEU A 597 -32.23 15.87 -28.89
C LEU A 597 -33.32 16.83 -28.39
N GLU A 598 -33.38 18.02 -28.99
CA GLU A 598 -34.61 18.80 -29.12
C GLU A 598 -34.94 18.92 -30.61
N THR A 599 -35.90 18.10 -31.04
CA THR A 599 -36.97 18.47 -31.98
C THR A 599 -38.24 17.78 -31.52
#